data_AF-A0A7K3GSX7-F1
#
_entry.id   AF-A0A7K3GSX7-F1
#
_cell.length_a   1.000
_cell.length_b   1.000
_cell.length_c   1.000
_cell.angle_alpha   90.00
_cell.angle_beta   90.00
_cell.angle_gamma   90.00
#
_symmetry.space_group_name_H-M   'P 1'
#
loop_
_entity.id
_entity.type
_entity.pdbx_description
1 polymer ?
#
loop_
_entity_poly.entity_id
_entity_poly.type
_entity_poly.pdbx_seq_one_letter_code
_entity_poly.pdbx_strand_id
1 'polypeptide(L)'
;SHNGAVTGWPGSLAGVAGTLPAGELLSLEARNDSALVWALVLARLRAGDDEGRALAETVLEVAAAAPGSRLNLLLTGGAAITATTWGDTLWYLTRPGGGTVVASEPYDDDPHWREVPDRTLLVAGRTEVQLTPLKEPGDPAPADAFASPKEPRT
;
A
#
# COMPACT_ATOMS: atom_id res chain seq x y z
N SER A 1 -7.90 -5.33 -3.61
CA SER A 1 -6.97 -5.95 -4.58
C SER A 1 -5.59 -6.00 -3.97
N HIS A 2 -4.80 -7.03 -4.32
CA HIS A 2 -3.40 -7.15 -3.98
C HIS A 2 -2.63 -7.49 -5.26
N ASN A 3 -1.65 -6.65 -5.60
CA ASN A 3 -0.67 -6.91 -6.64
C ASN A 3 0.69 -7.12 -5.96
N GLY A 4 1.18 -8.35 -6.02
CA GLY A 4 2.41 -8.72 -5.34
C GLY A 4 2.41 -10.16 -4.89
N ALA A 5 3.32 -10.44 -3.96
CA ALA A 5 3.47 -11.75 -3.35
C ALA A 5 4.16 -11.59 -1.99
N VAL A 6 3.72 -12.39 -1.03
CA VAL A 6 4.37 -12.49 0.28
C VAL A 6 5.52 -13.50 0.20
N THR A 7 6.73 -13.03 0.46
CA THR A 7 7.94 -13.87 0.45
C THR A 7 7.88 -14.91 1.57
N GLY A 8 8.16 -16.17 1.24
CA GLY A 8 8.16 -17.26 2.23
C GLY A 8 6.77 -17.74 2.67
N TRP A 9 5.71 -17.35 1.97
CA TRP A 9 4.35 -17.85 2.22
C TRP A 9 4.29 -19.39 2.14
N PRO A 10 3.54 -20.08 3.03
CA PRO A 10 2.77 -19.54 4.15
C PRO A 10 3.56 -19.36 5.45
N GLY A 11 4.77 -19.93 5.55
CA GLY A 11 5.52 -20.00 6.81
C GLY A 11 5.87 -18.64 7.40
N SER A 12 6.21 -17.66 6.56
CA SER A 12 6.60 -16.31 7.00
C SER A 12 5.49 -15.56 7.74
N LEU A 13 4.21 -15.85 7.44
CA LEU A 13 3.07 -15.21 8.10
C LEU A 13 2.40 -16.08 9.17
N ALA A 14 2.96 -17.23 9.55
CA ALA A 14 2.35 -18.08 10.56
C ALA A 14 2.15 -17.37 11.91
N GLY A 15 3.13 -16.54 12.34
CA GLY A 15 3.02 -15.74 13.56
C GLY A 15 1.95 -14.65 13.46
N VAL A 16 1.92 -13.90 12.35
CA VAL A 16 0.93 -12.84 12.10
C VAL A 16 -0.48 -13.43 11.99
N ALA A 17 -0.64 -14.55 11.28
CA ALA A 17 -1.92 -15.25 11.16
C ALA A 17 -2.48 -15.70 12.52
N GLY A 18 -1.59 -16.05 13.48
CA GLY A 18 -1.98 -16.42 14.84
C GLY A 18 -2.65 -15.29 15.64
N THR A 19 -2.60 -14.05 15.16
CA THR A 19 -3.32 -12.91 15.77
C THR A 19 -4.81 -12.87 15.39
N LEU A 20 -5.20 -13.55 14.31
CA LEU A 20 -6.58 -13.60 13.84
C LEU A 20 -7.37 -14.71 14.56
N PRO A 21 -8.67 -14.49 14.85
CA PRO A 21 -9.53 -15.56 15.35
C PRO A 21 -9.58 -16.73 14.37
N ALA A 22 -9.56 -17.96 14.90
CA ALA A 22 -9.61 -19.17 14.07
C ALA A 22 -10.85 -19.20 13.14
N GLY A 23 -11.98 -18.64 13.58
CA GLY A 23 -13.18 -18.51 12.75
C GLY A 23 -12.97 -17.64 11.51
N GLU A 24 -12.19 -16.54 11.62
CA GLU A 24 -11.89 -15.69 10.47
C GLU A 24 -10.95 -16.41 9.49
N LEU A 25 -9.93 -17.11 9.99
CA LEU A 25 -9.02 -17.92 9.17
C LEU A 25 -9.76 -19.06 8.42
N LEU A 26 -10.72 -19.71 9.08
CA LEU A 26 -11.54 -20.76 8.46
C LEU A 26 -12.54 -20.21 7.43
N SER A 27 -12.87 -18.92 7.51
CA SER A 27 -13.79 -18.25 6.59
C SER A 27 -13.13 -17.69 5.32
N LEU A 28 -11.80 -17.78 5.20
CA LEU A 28 -11.09 -17.27 4.03
C LEU A 28 -11.55 -17.94 2.75
N GLU A 29 -11.89 -17.13 1.75
CA GLU A 29 -12.39 -17.59 0.46
C GLU A 29 -11.33 -18.34 -0.37
N ALA A 30 -10.05 -18.10 -0.09
CA ALA A 30 -8.95 -18.72 -0.80
C ALA A 30 -7.75 -19.00 0.12
N ARG A 31 -6.96 -20.02 -0.25
CA ARG A 31 -5.72 -20.40 0.44
C ARG A 31 -4.50 -19.76 -0.22
N ASN A 32 -4.50 -18.44 -0.31
CA ASN A 32 -3.37 -17.67 -0.82
C ASN A 32 -3.01 -16.53 0.15
N ASP A 33 -1.83 -15.96 -0.07
CA ASP A 33 -1.30 -14.84 0.72
C ASP A 33 -2.23 -13.62 0.67
N SER A 34 -2.78 -13.31 -0.51
CA SER A 34 -3.67 -12.18 -0.76
C SER A 34 -4.93 -12.24 0.11
N ALA A 35 -5.50 -13.45 0.30
CA ALA A 35 -6.65 -13.67 1.16
C ALA A 35 -6.30 -13.46 2.64
N LEU A 36 -5.12 -13.89 3.10
CA LEU A 36 -4.69 -13.61 4.47
C LEU A 36 -4.40 -12.12 4.67
N VAL A 37 -3.70 -11.46 3.73
CA VAL A 37 -3.44 -10.02 3.78
C VAL A 37 -4.76 -9.24 3.85
N TRP A 38 -5.76 -9.64 3.06
CA TRP A 38 -7.11 -9.06 3.16
C TRP A 38 -7.74 -9.28 4.54
N ALA A 39 -7.60 -10.47 5.13
CA ALA A 39 -8.14 -10.75 6.47
C ALA A 39 -7.51 -9.85 7.55
N LEU A 40 -6.20 -9.59 7.45
CA LEU A 40 -5.51 -8.66 8.34
C LEU A 40 -6.05 -7.22 8.19
N VAL A 41 -6.21 -6.75 6.96
CA VAL A 41 -6.82 -5.43 6.68
C VAL A 41 -8.25 -5.38 7.25
N LEU A 42 -9.06 -6.41 6.99
CA LEU A 42 -10.45 -6.46 7.42
C LEU A 42 -10.59 -6.48 8.94
N ALA A 43 -9.71 -7.19 9.65
CA ALA A 43 -9.68 -7.20 11.11
C ALA A 43 -9.43 -5.78 11.67
N ARG A 44 -8.52 -5.01 11.07
CA ARG A 44 -8.24 -3.61 11.44
C ARG A 44 -9.43 -2.69 11.17
N LEU A 45 -10.05 -2.81 10.00
CA LEU A 45 -11.26 -2.05 9.65
C LEU A 45 -12.40 -2.35 10.65
N ARG A 46 -12.60 -3.62 11.02
CA ARG A 46 -13.60 -4.02 12.02
C ARG A 46 -13.28 -3.52 13.43
N ALA A 47 -12.00 -3.34 13.76
CA ALA A 47 -11.56 -2.73 15.01
C ALA A 47 -11.74 -1.20 15.03
N GLY A 48 -12.09 -0.59 13.90
CA GLY A 48 -12.41 0.85 13.79
C GLY A 48 -11.30 1.71 13.19
N ASP A 49 -10.23 1.12 12.67
CA ASP A 49 -9.24 1.86 11.89
C ASP A 49 -9.86 2.38 10.58
N ASP A 50 -9.42 3.55 10.12
CA ASP A 50 -9.73 4.02 8.76
C ASP A 50 -8.97 3.20 7.69
N GLU A 51 -9.40 3.32 6.43
CA GLU A 51 -8.82 2.56 5.32
C GLU A 51 -7.31 2.79 5.18
N GLY A 52 -6.85 4.03 5.35
CA GLY A 52 -5.44 4.39 5.19
C GLY A 52 -4.58 3.72 6.24
N ARG A 53 -5.00 3.82 7.51
CA ARG A 53 -4.33 3.17 8.63
C ARG A 53 -4.37 1.65 8.53
N ALA A 54 -5.53 1.07 8.17
CA ALA A 54 -5.67 -0.36 8.02
C ALA A 54 -4.70 -0.92 6.96
N LEU A 55 -4.57 -0.27 5.80
CA LEU A 55 -3.59 -0.68 4.79
C LEU A 55 -2.15 -0.46 5.24
N ALA A 56 -1.84 0.72 5.77
CA ALA A 56 -0.48 1.08 6.17
C ALA A 56 0.07 0.10 7.22
N GLU A 57 -0.68 -0.12 8.31
CA GLU A 57 -0.25 -1.00 9.40
C GLU A 57 -0.15 -2.45 8.94
N THR A 58 -1.08 -2.94 8.10
CA THR A 58 -0.97 -4.29 7.55
C THR A 58 0.25 -4.45 6.64
N VAL A 59 0.56 -3.48 5.78
CA VAL A 59 1.75 -3.54 4.91
C VAL A 59 3.02 -3.57 5.74
N LEU A 60 3.13 -2.71 6.77
CA LEU A 60 4.30 -2.65 7.64
C LEU A 60 4.49 -3.95 8.44
N GLU A 61 3.41 -4.51 8.98
CA GLU A 61 3.43 -5.78 9.71
C GLU A 61 3.85 -6.95 8.82
N VAL A 62 3.27 -7.05 7.62
CA VAL A 62 3.60 -8.11 6.66
C VAL A 62 5.03 -7.96 6.14
N ALA A 63 5.48 -6.74 5.83
CA ALA A 63 6.84 -6.48 5.38
C ALA A 63 7.89 -6.79 6.46
N ALA A 64 7.57 -6.56 7.74
CA ALA A 64 8.44 -6.92 8.85
C ALA A 64 8.54 -8.44 9.03
N ALA A 65 7.42 -9.17 8.91
CA ALA A 65 7.39 -10.62 9.04
C ALA A 65 7.95 -11.36 7.81
N ALA A 66 7.81 -10.76 6.63
CA ALA A 66 8.23 -11.31 5.34
C ALA A 66 9.00 -10.26 4.52
N PRO A 67 10.25 -9.94 4.90
CA PRO A 67 11.06 -8.98 4.14
C PRO A 67 11.22 -9.37 2.67
N GLY A 68 11.21 -8.36 1.79
CA GLY A 68 11.27 -8.55 0.34
C GLY A 68 9.93 -8.93 -0.32
N SER A 69 8.82 -8.89 0.42
CA SER A 69 7.48 -9.00 -0.16
C SER A 69 7.12 -7.78 -0.99
N ARG A 70 6.29 -7.97 -2.03
CA ARG A 70 5.65 -6.87 -2.78
C ARG A 70 4.20 -6.78 -2.33
N LEU A 71 3.74 -5.60 -1.95
CA LEU A 71 2.49 -5.39 -1.21
C LEU A 71 1.71 -4.18 -1.73
N ASN A 72 1.48 -4.10 -3.05
CA ASN A 72 0.60 -3.08 -3.60
C ASN A 72 -0.85 -3.46 -3.32
N LEU A 73 -1.46 -2.79 -2.35
CA LEU A 73 -2.85 -2.99 -1.98
C LEU A 73 -3.69 -1.88 -2.59
N LEU A 74 -4.92 -2.21 -2.97
CA LEU A 74 -5.92 -1.23 -3.39
C LEU A 74 -7.27 -1.60 -2.77
N LEU A 75 -7.83 -0.67 -2.02
CA LEU A 75 -9.10 -0.76 -1.32
C LEU A 75 -10.00 0.41 -1.75
N THR A 76 -11.31 0.17 -1.79
CA THR A 76 -12.29 1.24 -1.97
C THR A 76 -13.61 0.90 -1.28
N GLY A 77 -14.10 1.82 -0.45
CA GLY A 77 -15.48 1.84 0.04
C GLY A 77 -16.47 2.55 -0.90
N GLY A 78 -16.06 2.90 -2.11
CA GLY A 78 -16.89 3.61 -3.12
C GLY A 78 -16.84 5.14 -3.05
N ALA A 79 -16.33 5.73 -1.97
CA ALA A 79 -16.15 7.18 -1.84
C ALA A 79 -14.73 7.64 -2.20
N ALA A 80 -13.73 6.82 -1.89
CA ALA A 80 -12.32 7.07 -2.15
C ALA A 80 -11.62 5.77 -2.57
N ILE A 81 -10.44 5.90 -3.17
CA ILE A 81 -9.50 4.81 -3.39
C ILE A 81 -8.35 4.99 -2.42
N THR A 82 -8.08 3.97 -1.61
CA THR A 82 -6.94 3.90 -0.70
C THR A 82 -6.01 2.82 -1.21
N ALA A 83 -4.73 3.12 -1.43
CA ALA A 83 -3.78 2.19 -2.01
C ALA A 83 -2.37 2.33 -1.43
N THR A 84 -1.55 1.28 -1.55
CA THR A 84 -0.14 1.31 -1.16
C THR A 84 0.75 1.00 -2.36
N THR A 85 1.91 1.66 -2.41
CA THR A 85 3.08 1.21 -3.16
C THR A 85 4.06 0.55 -2.19
N TRP A 86 4.47 -0.67 -2.51
CA TRP A 86 5.47 -1.42 -1.77
C TRP A 86 6.13 -2.46 -2.67
N GLY A 87 7.25 -2.08 -3.29
CA GLY A 87 8.08 -2.97 -4.10
C GLY A 87 7.53 -3.28 -5.51
N ASP A 88 6.45 -2.62 -5.93
CA ASP A 88 5.91 -2.67 -7.30
C ASP A 88 5.33 -1.30 -7.69
N THR A 89 5.08 -1.09 -8.98
CA THR A 89 4.60 0.19 -9.53
C THR A 89 3.12 0.43 -9.26
N LEU A 90 2.77 1.70 -9.08
CA LEU A 90 1.40 2.20 -9.02
C LEU A 90 1.38 3.61 -9.59
N TRP A 91 0.34 3.91 -10.36
CA TRP A 91 0.16 5.17 -11.05
C TRP A 91 -1.23 5.73 -10.76
N TYR A 92 -1.35 7.05 -10.82
CA TYR A 92 -2.64 7.72 -10.76
C TYR A 92 -2.79 8.77 -11.86
N LEU A 93 -4.04 9.00 -12.27
CA LEU A 93 -4.44 10.03 -13.22
C LEU A 93 -5.66 10.77 -12.69
N THR A 94 -5.49 12.07 -12.43
CA THR A 94 -6.60 12.96 -12.07
C THR A 94 -7.23 13.54 -13.32
N ARG A 95 -8.54 13.37 -13.50
CA ARG A 95 -9.21 13.77 -14.74
C ARG A 95 -9.82 15.18 -14.67
N PRO A 96 -9.80 15.95 -15.77
CA PRO A 96 -10.59 17.16 -15.89
C PRO A 96 -12.08 16.85 -15.70
N GLY A 97 -12.79 17.61 -14.85
CA GLY A 97 -14.19 17.34 -14.50
C GLY A 97 -14.37 16.43 -13.29
N GLY A 98 -13.28 15.97 -12.67
CA GLY A 98 -13.27 15.22 -11.42
C GLY A 98 -13.08 13.72 -11.62
N GLY A 99 -12.72 13.05 -10.52
CA GLY A 99 -12.42 11.63 -10.49
C GLY A 99 -10.93 11.33 -10.70
N THR A 100 -10.50 10.26 -10.04
CA THR A 100 -9.12 9.78 -10.06
C THR A 100 -9.12 8.31 -10.49
N VAL A 101 -8.23 7.98 -11.40
CA VAL A 101 -7.89 6.61 -11.75
C VAL A 101 -6.65 6.22 -10.98
N VAL A 102 -6.62 5.00 -10.45
CA VAL A 102 -5.44 4.37 -9.87
C VAL A 102 -5.24 3.01 -10.55
N ALA A 103 -4.04 2.74 -11.04
CA ALA A 103 -3.71 1.53 -11.78
C ALA A 103 -2.25 1.12 -11.55
N SER A 104 -1.90 -0.13 -11.83
CA SER A 104 -0.49 -0.59 -11.73
C SER A 104 0.40 0.09 -12.78
N GLU A 105 -0.15 0.42 -13.95
CA GLU A 105 0.55 1.10 -15.05
C GLU A 105 -0.44 1.97 -15.84
N PRO A 106 0.03 3.01 -16.57
CA PRO A 106 -0.79 3.77 -17.50
C PRO A 106 -1.40 2.86 -18.57
N TYR A 107 -2.72 2.93 -18.78
CA TYR A 107 -3.39 2.16 -19.83
C TYR A 107 -3.54 2.94 -21.15
N ASP A 108 -3.14 4.21 -21.18
CA ASP A 108 -3.13 5.10 -22.33
C ASP A 108 -1.94 6.07 -22.24
N ASP A 109 -1.74 6.86 -23.30
CA ASP A 109 -0.62 7.80 -23.42
C ASP A 109 -0.93 9.18 -22.79
N ASP A 110 -1.87 9.29 -21.84
CA ASP A 110 -2.18 10.58 -21.21
C ASP A 110 -0.92 11.11 -20.46
N PRO A 111 -0.38 12.28 -20.84
CA PRO A 111 0.86 12.78 -20.23
C PRO A 111 0.70 13.18 -18.76
N HIS A 112 -0.53 13.19 -18.21
CA HIS A 112 -0.80 13.54 -16.82
C HIS A 112 -0.78 12.33 -15.88
N TRP A 113 -0.52 11.11 -16.38
CA TRP A 113 -0.23 9.99 -15.52
C TRP A 113 0.96 10.30 -14.60
N ARG A 114 0.81 9.96 -13.33
CA ARG A 114 1.83 10.18 -12.31
C ARG A 114 2.13 8.90 -11.59
N GLU A 115 3.41 8.54 -11.55
CA GLU A 115 3.88 7.43 -10.73
C GLU A 115 3.78 7.81 -9.26
N VAL A 116 3.28 6.89 -8.45
CA VAL A 116 3.30 6.99 -6.99
C VAL A 116 4.68 6.53 -6.52
N PRO A 117 5.41 7.33 -5.72
CA PRO A 117 6.69 6.90 -5.17
C PRO A 117 6.56 5.58 -4.41
N ASP A 118 7.58 4.73 -4.42
CA ASP A 118 7.59 3.51 -3.61
C ASP A 118 7.39 3.82 -2.11
N ARG A 119 6.94 2.82 -1.34
CA ARG A 119 6.63 2.93 0.10
C ARG A 119 5.73 4.11 0.44
N THR A 120 4.63 4.25 -0.28
CA THR A 120 3.70 5.38 -0.13
C THR A 120 2.26 4.88 0.01
N LEU A 121 1.54 5.48 0.94
CA LEU A 121 0.09 5.40 1.03
C LEU A 121 -0.52 6.49 0.15
N LEU A 122 -1.37 6.08 -0.78
CA LEU A 122 -2.19 6.95 -1.61
C LEU A 122 -3.63 6.93 -1.07
N VAL A 123 -4.21 8.13 -0.91
CA VAL A 123 -5.64 8.32 -0.68
C VAL A 123 -6.17 9.26 -1.76
N ALA A 124 -6.98 8.73 -2.67
CA ALA A 124 -7.57 9.48 -3.78
C ALA A 124 -9.07 9.65 -3.55
N GLY A 125 -9.48 10.89 -3.29
CA GLY A 125 -10.86 11.31 -3.31
C GLY A 125 -11.30 11.77 -4.71
N ARG A 126 -12.46 12.43 -4.77
CA ARG A 126 -13.02 12.95 -6.03
C ARG A 126 -12.23 14.10 -6.65
N THR A 127 -11.57 14.90 -5.80
CA THR A 127 -10.94 16.17 -6.18
C THR A 127 -9.47 16.26 -5.81
N GLU A 128 -9.00 15.38 -4.92
CA GLU A 128 -7.63 15.42 -4.40
C GLU A 128 -7.03 14.03 -4.30
N VAL A 129 -5.71 13.98 -4.40
CA VAL A 129 -4.88 12.81 -4.16
C VAL A 129 -3.87 13.20 -3.10
N GLN A 130 -3.87 12.49 -1.98
CA GLN A 130 -2.92 12.64 -0.90
C GLN A 130 -1.93 11.48 -0.96
N LEU A 131 -0.64 11.79 -0.84
CA LEU A 131 0.45 10.81 -0.82
C LEU A 131 1.20 10.95 0.51
N THR A 132 1.24 9.87 1.28
CA THR A 132 1.90 9.83 2.60
C THR A 132 2.96 8.75 2.60
N PRO A 133 4.26 9.09 2.79
CA PRO A 133 5.30 8.08 2.90
C PRO A 133 5.05 7.11 4.06
N LEU A 134 5.22 5.82 3.80
CA LEU A 134 5.21 4.75 4.80
C LEU A 134 6.63 4.56 5.31
N LYS A 135 6.82 4.72 6.63
CA LYS A 135 8.13 4.53 7.24
C LYS A 135 8.35 3.05 7.52
N GLU A 136 9.44 2.48 7.04
CA GLU A 136 9.88 1.16 7.50
C GLU A 136 10.17 1.21 9.01
N PRO A 137 9.82 0.17 9.78
CA PRO A 137 10.23 0.07 11.17
C PRO A 137 11.76 -0.07 11.23
N GLY A 138 12.46 1.04 11.51
CA GLY A 138 13.93 1.05 11.65
C GLY A 138 14.64 2.24 10.99
N ASP A 139 13.94 3.03 10.17
CA ASP A 139 14.55 4.19 9.53
C ASP A 139 14.54 5.40 10.50
N PRO A 140 15.70 5.98 10.87
CA PRO A 140 15.71 7.23 11.61
C PRO A 140 15.07 8.32 10.75
N ALA A 141 14.20 9.13 11.37
CA ALA A 141 13.51 10.23 10.69
C ALA A 141 14.53 11.08 9.89
N PRO A 142 14.23 11.45 8.63
CA PRO A 142 15.14 12.27 7.86
C PRO A 142 15.26 13.63 8.56
N ALA A 143 16.48 13.98 8.97
CA ALA A 143 16.83 15.34 9.30
C ALA A 143 16.65 16.18 8.04
N ASP A 144 15.95 17.31 8.17
CA ASP A 144 15.73 18.29 7.11
C ASP A 144 17.04 18.57 6.34
N ALA A 145 17.12 18.10 5.10
CA ALA A 145 18.19 18.43 4.17
C ALA A 145 17.59 19.15 2.97
N PHE A 146 17.19 20.40 3.21
CA PHE A 146 17.09 21.37 2.13
C PHE A 146 18.49 21.68 1.59
N ALA A 147 18.65 21.38 0.29
CA ALA A 147 19.58 21.97 -0.68
C ALA A 147 21.10 21.83 -0.46
N SER A 148 21.76 21.32 -1.49
CA SER A 148 23.05 21.88 -1.93
C SER A 148 23.14 21.87 -3.47
N PRO A 149 23.55 22.98 -4.12
CA PRO A 149 23.67 23.07 -5.57
C PRO A 149 24.97 22.39 -6.07
N LYS A 150 24.89 21.80 -7.27
CA LYS A 150 26.07 21.28 -8.00
C LYS A 150 26.95 22.44 -8.45
N GLU A 151 28.24 22.40 -8.10
CA GLU A 151 29.27 23.22 -8.75
C GLU A 151 29.75 22.60 -10.08
N PRO A 152 30.12 23.42 -11.09
CA PRO A 152 30.65 22.93 -12.36
C PRO A 152 32.17 22.70 -12.26
N ARG A 153 32.63 21.58 -12.81
CA ARG A 153 34.06 21.29 -12.98
C ARG A 153 34.60 22.03 -14.20
N THR A 154 35.67 22.80 -14.01
CA THR A 154 36.69 23.10 -15.03
C THR A 154 37.70 21.98 -15.14
#